data_AF-A0A1C4W6G7-F1
#
_entry.id   AF-A0A1C4W6G7-F1
#
_cell.length_a   1.000
_cell.length_b   1.000
_cell.length_c   1.000
_cell.angle_alpha   90.00
_cell.angle_beta   90.00
_cell.angle_gamma   90.00
#
_symmetry.space_group_name_H-M   'P 1'
#
loop_
_entity.id
_entity.type
_entity.pdbx_description
1 polymer ?
#
loop_
_entity_poly.entity_id
_entity_poly.type
_entity_poly.pdbx_seq_one_letter_code
_entity_poly.pdbx_strand_id
1 'polypeptide(L)'
;MVSARLKSLERLPDPVRSDYLRIVERTIEEVSTRWSSVLSVPVLWLTLGADGTDIRVERVDLDGLYRENGYAEHFDHWVESAVRQRMGTGRCAALASHDRMGGPWPYPTGALLPGLPDGHVHLRAVHRDDPGGFADAFAVRSRPLRRKRFAPEVYEQLAQARAYPGAAG
;
A
#
# COMPACT_ATOMS: atom_id res chain seq x y z
N MET A 1 -11.18 -6.86 8.35
CA MET A 1 -11.44 -6.68 6.90
C MET A 1 -10.38 -5.72 6.40
N VAL A 2 -9.50 -5.99 5.42
CA VAL A 2 -9.29 -7.12 4.51
C VAL A 2 -7.81 -7.51 4.64
N SER A 3 -7.53 -8.79 4.89
CA SER A 3 -6.18 -9.36 4.94
C SER A 3 -6.06 -10.34 3.78
N ALA A 4 -6.18 -9.85 2.55
CA ALA A 4 -6.02 -10.65 1.33
C ALA A 4 -4.53 -10.76 1.01
N ARG A 5 -3.86 -11.46 1.93
CA ARG A 5 -2.44 -11.84 1.94
C ARG A 5 -1.90 -12.02 0.52
N LEU A 6 -0.66 -11.59 0.30
CA LEU A 6 0.22 -11.95 -0.84
C LEU A 6 0.14 -13.44 -1.29
N LYS A 7 -0.43 -14.33 -0.47
CA LYS A 7 -0.87 -15.69 -0.82
C LYS A 7 -1.90 -15.79 -1.95
N SER A 8 -2.75 -14.79 -2.18
CA SER A 8 -3.69 -14.81 -3.32
C SER A 8 -3.00 -14.58 -4.66
N LEU A 9 -1.75 -14.08 -4.64
CA LEU A 9 -0.98 -13.80 -5.85
C LEU A 9 -0.61 -15.07 -6.63
N GLU A 10 -0.61 -16.24 -5.98
CA GLU A 10 -0.34 -17.53 -6.62
C GLU A 10 -1.26 -17.82 -7.82
N ARG A 11 -2.47 -17.25 -7.83
CA ARG A 11 -3.49 -17.49 -8.86
C ARG A 11 -3.48 -16.46 -9.98
N LEU A 12 -2.60 -15.47 -9.91
CA LEU A 12 -2.54 -14.38 -10.88
C LEU A 12 -1.57 -14.70 -12.02
N PRO A 13 -1.79 -14.10 -13.21
CA PRO A 13 -0.81 -14.16 -14.27
C PRO A 13 0.54 -13.59 -13.80
N ASP A 14 1.64 -14.20 -14.25
CA ASP A 14 3.00 -13.82 -13.86
C ASP A 14 3.33 -12.33 -14.00
N PRO A 15 2.93 -11.64 -15.10
CA PRO A 15 3.18 -10.21 -15.23
C PRO A 15 2.47 -9.38 -14.15
N VAL A 16 1.20 -9.70 -13.87
CA VAL A 16 0.38 -9.01 -12.87
C VAL A 16 0.98 -9.18 -11.49
N ARG A 17 1.34 -10.41 -11.13
CA ARG A 17 1.97 -10.74 -9.86
C ARG A 17 3.31 -10.02 -9.69
N SER A 18 4.18 -10.08 -10.70
CA SER A 18 5.49 -9.44 -10.68
C SER A 18 5.36 -7.93 -10.49
N ASP A 19 4.50 -7.28 -11.25
CA ASP A 19 4.30 -5.83 -11.20
C ASP A 19 3.70 -5.39 -9.86
N TYR A 20 2.75 -6.16 -9.31
CA TYR A 20 2.22 -5.89 -7.98
C TYR A 20 3.27 -6.06 -6.86
N LEU A 21 4.08 -7.12 -6.89
CA LEU A 21 5.15 -7.33 -5.91
C LEU A 21 6.17 -6.17 -5.92
N ARG A 22 6.50 -5.66 -7.11
CA ARG A 22 7.39 -4.49 -7.23
C ARG A 22 6.78 -3.23 -6.65
N ILE A 23 5.46 -3.03 -6.79
CA ILE A 23 4.74 -1.93 -6.14
C ILE A 23 4.79 -2.08 -4.61
N VAL A 24 4.58 -3.28 -4.08
CA VAL A 24 4.68 -3.56 -2.63
C VAL A 24 6.08 -3.25 -2.11
N GLU A 25 7.11 -3.73 -2.80
CA GLU A 25 8.52 -3.48 -2.45
C GLU A 25 8.85 -2.00 -2.44
N ARG A 26 8.47 -1.30 -3.51
CA ARG A 26 8.71 0.14 -3.63
C ARG A 26 7.96 0.92 -2.55
N THR A 27 6.75 0.50 -2.20
CA THR A 27 5.98 1.06 -1.09
C THR A 27 6.73 0.89 0.23
N ILE A 28 7.22 -0.32 0.53
CA ILE A 28 7.95 -0.61 1.76
C ILE A 28 9.21 0.25 1.86
N GLU A 29 9.96 0.37 0.77
CA GLU A 29 11.16 1.20 0.69
C GLU A 29 10.82 2.68 0.96
N GLU A 30 9.89 3.24 0.20
CA GLU A 30 9.59 4.68 0.23
C GLU A 30 8.91 5.11 1.52
N VAL A 31 8.03 4.27 2.06
CA VAL A 31 7.45 4.52 3.37
C VAL A 31 8.54 4.47 4.44
N SER A 32 9.45 3.49 4.40
CA SER A 32 10.51 3.39 5.40
C SER A 32 11.52 4.55 5.36
N THR A 33 11.80 5.10 4.18
CA THR A 33 12.74 6.23 4.02
C THR A 33 12.10 7.57 4.37
N ARG A 34 10.85 7.80 3.99
CA ARG A 34 10.15 9.09 4.13
C ARG A 34 9.46 9.27 5.47
N TRP A 35 9.27 8.19 6.23
CA TRP A 35 8.56 8.24 7.51
C TRP A 35 9.50 8.60 8.67
N SER A 36 9.63 9.90 8.91
CA SER A 36 10.49 10.45 9.96
C SER A 36 9.77 10.68 11.30
N SER A 37 8.44 10.76 11.34
CA SER A 37 7.67 11.08 12.55
C SER A 37 6.38 10.27 12.70
N VAL A 38 5.92 10.16 13.95
CA VAL A 38 4.61 9.57 14.29
C VAL A 38 3.44 10.41 13.74
N LEU A 39 3.67 11.69 13.42
CA LEU A 39 2.60 12.67 13.13
C LEU A 39 2.38 12.93 11.63
N SER A 40 3.34 12.61 10.77
CA SER A 40 3.22 12.85 9.33
C SER A 40 3.38 11.53 8.56
N VAL A 41 2.28 10.96 8.10
CA VAL A 41 2.34 9.82 7.16
C VAL A 41 2.06 10.36 5.77
N PRO A 42 3.04 10.32 4.84
CA PRO A 42 2.77 10.74 3.48
C PRO A 42 1.84 9.73 2.81
N VAL A 43 0.80 10.22 2.17
CA VAL A 43 0.09 9.47 1.14
C VAL A 43 0.97 9.44 -0.09
N LEU A 44 1.12 8.26 -0.69
CA LEU A 44 1.98 8.06 -1.84
C LEU A 44 1.19 7.49 -3.00
N TRP A 45 1.23 8.18 -4.14
CA TRP A 45 0.91 7.57 -5.42
C TRP A 45 2.13 6.80 -5.93
N LEU A 46 1.91 5.56 -6.34
CA LEU A 46 2.88 4.75 -7.08
C LEU A 46 2.28 4.45 -8.45
N THR A 47 3.07 4.63 -9.51
CA THR A 47 2.62 4.31 -10.87
C THR A 47 3.75 3.61 -11.60
N LEU A 48 3.46 2.40 -12.07
CA LEU A 48 4.30 1.64 -12.98
C LEU A 48 3.96 2.03 -14.41
N GLY A 49 4.97 2.49 -15.16
CA GLY A 49 4.84 2.86 -16.56
C GLY A 49 4.30 1.73 -17.43
N ALA A 50 3.84 2.07 -18.65
CA ALA A 50 3.31 1.09 -19.61
C ALA A 50 4.34 0.02 -20.01
N ASP A 51 5.62 0.40 -20.00
CA ASP A 51 6.77 -0.45 -20.30
C ASP A 51 7.15 -1.38 -19.14
N GLY A 52 6.56 -1.17 -17.95
CA GLY A 52 6.83 -1.96 -16.77
C GLY A 52 8.25 -1.80 -16.24
N THR A 53 8.98 -0.73 -16.54
CA THR A 53 10.39 -0.60 -16.11
C THR A 53 10.53 0.22 -14.84
N ASP A 54 9.91 1.40 -14.77
CA ASP A 54 10.09 2.34 -13.68
C ASP A 54 8.81 2.57 -12.88
N ILE A 55 8.97 2.62 -11.54
CA ILE A 55 7.91 3.01 -10.61
C ILE A 55 8.14 4.45 -10.20
N ARG A 56 7.26 5.33 -10.70
CA ARG A 56 7.17 6.73 -10.28
C ARG A 56 6.45 6.80 -8.94
N VAL A 57 7.02 7.54 -8.00
CA VAL A 57 6.45 7.70 -6.65
C VAL A 57 6.25 9.17 -6.35
N GLU A 58 5.00 9.55 -6.13
CA GLU A 58 4.61 10.93 -5.88
C GLU A 58 4.00 11.06 -4.49
N ARG A 59 4.40 12.09 -3.75
CA ARG A 59 3.75 12.45 -2.50
C ARG A 59 2.46 13.19 -2.82
N VAL A 60 1.42 12.83 -2.09
CA VAL A 60 0.10 13.42 -2.27
C VAL A 60 -0.21 14.35 -1.11
N ASP A 61 -0.74 15.52 -1.44
CA ASP A 61 -1.41 16.38 -0.49
C ASP A 61 -2.81 15.85 -0.20
N LEU A 62 -3.09 15.55 1.07
CA LEU A 62 -4.37 15.00 1.51
C LEU A 62 -5.53 15.95 1.22
N ASP A 63 -5.31 17.25 1.39
CA ASP A 63 -6.36 18.26 1.19
C ASP A 63 -6.71 18.41 -0.29
N GLY A 64 -5.71 18.29 -1.17
CA GLY A 64 -5.93 18.20 -2.62
C GLY A 64 -6.68 16.93 -2.99
N LEU A 65 -6.25 15.79 -2.45
CA LEU A 65 -6.85 14.48 -2.74
C LEU A 65 -8.33 14.41 -2.33
N TYR A 66 -8.69 14.94 -1.16
CA TYR A 66 -10.09 15.01 -0.71
C TYR A 66 -10.94 15.98 -1.54
N ARG A 67 -10.37 17.13 -1.95
CA ARG A 67 -11.09 18.06 -2.83
C ARG A 67 -11.40 17.45 -4.19
N GLU A 68 -10.52 16.60 -4.71
CA GLU A 68 -10.69 15.96 -6.01
C GLU A 68 -11.64 14.75 -5.97
N ASN A 69 -11.68 14.00 -4.87
CA ASN A 69 -12.33 12.67 -4.83
C ASN A 69 -13.43 12.52 -3.77
N GLY A 70 -13.58 13.48 -2.85
CA GLY A 70 -14.56 13.43 -1.75
C GLY A 70 -13.91 13.28 -0.36
N TYR A 71 -14.75 13.30 0.67
CA TYR A 71 -14.30 13.32 2.07
C TYR A 71 -13.69 11.97 2.56
N ALA A 72 -12.92 12.05 3.64
CA ALA A 72 -12.24 10.94 4.31
C ALA A 72 -13.17 9.77 4.71
N GLU A 73 -14.40 10.07 5.11
CA GLU A 73 -15.44 9.09 5.50
C GLU A 73 -15.88 8.16 4.36
N HIS A 74 -15.58 8.53 3.11
CA HIS A 74 -15.84 7.72 1.92
C HIS A 74 -14.56 7.24 1.24
N PHE A 75 -13.43 7.27 1.95
CA PHE A 75 -12.12 6.91 1.40
C PHE A 75 -12.14 5.58 0.64
N ASP A 76 -12.66 4.52 1.26
CA ASP A 76 -12.72 3.20 0.64
C ASP A 76 -13.60 3.16 -0.62
N HIS A 77 -14.59 4.04 -0.74
CA HIS A 77 -15.47 4.10 -1.90
C HIS A 77 -14.83 4.80 -3.10
N TRP A 78 -14.13 5.91 -2.87
CA TRP A 78 -13.56 6.67 -3.98
C TRP A 78 -12.13 6.24 -4.34
N VAL A 79 -11.36 5.67 -3.41
CA VAL A 79 -9.94 5.34 -3.63
C VAL A 79 -9.72 4.41 -4.81
N GLU A 80 -10.59 3.42 -5.00
CA GLU A 80 -10.50 2.49 -6.12
C GLU A 80 -10.67 3.20 -7.46
N SER A 81 -11.66 4.11 -7.54
CA SER A 81 -11.90 4.94 -8.72
C SER A 81 -10.72 5.88 -9.00
N ALA A 82 -10.17 6.49 -7.95
CA ALA A 82 -9.00 7.37 -8.06
C ALA A 82 -7.75 6.60 -8.55
N VAL A 83 -7.51 5.39 -8.04
CA VAL A 83 -6.40 4.53 -8.49
C VAL A 83 -6.59 4.12 -9.95
N ARG A 84 -7.81 3.76 -10.36
CA ARG A 84 -8.13 3.47 -11.77
C ARG A 84 -7.90 4.67 -12.68
N GLN A 85 -8.34 5.85 -12.27
CA GLN A 85 -8.12 7.08 -13.03
C GLN A 85 -6.62 7.41 -13.12
N ARG A 86 -5.88 7.23 -12.01
CA ARG A 86 -4.44 7.46 -11.94
C ARG A 86 -3.64 6.51 -12.82
N MET A 87 -4.10 5.27 -12.96
CA MET A 87 -3.48 4.28 -13.84
C MET A 87 -3.35 4.84 -15.26
N GLY A 88 -4.40 5.48 -15.80
CA GLY A 88 -4.36 6.08 -17.14
C GLY A 88 -3.83 5.09 -18.19
N THR A 89 -2.71 5.43 -18.83
CA THR A 89 -1.99 4.57 -19.79
C THR A 89 -0.83 3.76 -19.17
N GLY A 90 -0.70 3.78 -17.85
CA GLY A 90 0.24 2.95 -17.08
C GLY A 90 -0.22 1.51 -16.95
N ARG A 91 0.67 0.66 -16.43
CA ARG A 91 0.45 -0.79 -16.30
C ARG A 91 -0.14 -1.16 -14.94
N CYS A 92 0.33 -0.48 -13.90
CA CYS A 92 -0.16 -0.64 -12.54
C CYS A 92 -0.13 0.72 -11.85
N ALA A 93 -1.13 1.02 -11.02
CA ALA A 93 -1.12 2.17 -10.14
C ALA A 93 -1.54 1.76 -8.73
N ALA A 94 -1.03 2.45 -7.74
CA ALA A 94 -1.37 2.21 -6.36
C ALA A 94 -1.35 3.47 -5.51
N LEU A 95 -2.20 3.48 -4.49
CA LEU A 95 -2.20 4.45 -3.41
C LEU A 95 -1.79 3.76 -2.12
N ALA A 96 -0.68 4.22 -1.54
CA ALA A 96 -0.27 3.84 -0.20
C ALA A 96 -0.72 4.91 0.80
N SER A 97 -1.36 4.44 1.87
CA SER A 97 -1.95 5.27 2.92
C SER A 97 -1.77 4.62 4.28
N HIS A 98 -2.07 5.33 5.37
CA HIS A 98 -1.98 4.80 6.73
C HIS A 98 -3.34 4.84 7.42
N ASP A 99 -3.52 4.00 8.45
CA ASP A 99 -4.73 3.86 9.30
C ASP A 99 -5.43 5.16 9.73
N ARG A 100 -4.77 6.32 9.60
CA ARG A 100 -5.23 7.62 10.11
C ARG A 100 -5.92 8.50 9.06
N MET A 101 -6.27 7.98 7.89
CA MET A 101 -6.91 8.78 6.83
C MET A 101 -8.44 8.79 6.86
N GLY A 102 -9.09 7.99 7.73
CA GLY A 102 -10.57 7.88 7.77
C GLY A 102 -11.21 8.07 9.14
N GLY A 103 -10.46 8.48 10.17
CA GLY A 103 -10.97 8.55 11.54
C GLY A 103 -10.70 9.90 12.22
N PRO A 104 -11.57 10.34 13.15
CA PRO A 104 -11.30 11.52 13.96
C PRO A 104 -10.00 11.30 14.76
N TRP A 105 -9.30 12.41 14.99
CA TRP A 105 -8.03 12.59 15.74
C TRP A 105 -7.86 11.62 16.97
N PRO A 106 -6.61 11.33 17.39
CA PRO A 106 -6.17 10.03 17.88
C PRO A 106 -6.76 9.70 19.25
N TYR A 107 -7.46 8.57 19.32
CA TYR A 107 -7.54 7.85 20.58
C TYR A 107 -6.21 7.11 20.82
N PRO A 108 -5.59 7.25 22.01
CA PRO A 108 -4.41 6.47 22.39
C PRO A 108 -4.89 5.07 22.79
N THR A 109 -5.35 4.27 21.85
CA THR A 109 -5.89 2.93 22.14
C THR A 109 -5.14 1.89 21.32
N GLY A 110 -3.96 1.50 21.82
CA GLY A 110 -3.24 0.34 21.29
C GLY A 110 -1.78 0.23 21.72
N ALA A 111 -1.09 1.36 21.89
CA ALA A 111 0.35 1.41 22.18
C ALA A 111 0.77 0.88 23.58
N LEU A 112 -0.15 0.32 24.36
CA LEU A 112 0.08 -0.13 25.74
C LEU A 112 0.09 -1.66 25.91
N LEU A 113 -0.21 -2.43 24.86
CA LEU A 113 -0.13 -3.89 24.91
C LEU A 113 1.13 -4.38 24.16
N PRO A 114 2.07 -5.07 24.85
CA PRO A 114 3.22 -5.66 24.21
C PRO A 114 2.80 -6.59 23.06
N GLY A 115 3.28 -6.32 21.85
CA GLY A 115 3.13 -7.22 20.68
C GLY A 115 2.14 -6.79 19.60
N LEU A 116 1.29 -5.77 19.82
CA LEU A 116 0.41 -5.24 18.77
C LEU A 116 1.16 -4.27 17.84
N PRO A 117 0.84 -4.23 16.53
CA PRO A 117 1.36 -3.21 15.64
C PRO A 117 0.83 -1.82 16.01
N ASP A 118 1.66 -0.79 15.79
CA ASP A 118 1.33 0.60 16.09
C ASP A 118 0.50 1.28 14.98
N GLY A 119 0.21 0.53 13.91
CA GLY A 119 -0.62 0.91 12.80
C GLY A 119 -0.34 0.06 11.56
N HIS A 120 -1.04 0.38 10.48
CA HIS A 120 -0.93 -0.28 9.20
C HIS A 120 -0.71 0.72 8.07
N VAL A 121 0.02 0.28 7.06
CA VAL A 121 0.04 0.90 5.74
C VAL A 121 -0.93 0.13 4.86
N HIS A 122 -1.96 0.81 4.39
CA HIS A 122 -2.92 0.29 3.41
C HIS A 122 -2.41 0.59 2.01
N LEU A 123 -2.43 -0.44 1.16
CA LEU A 123 -2.10 -0.33 -0.25
C LEU A 123 -3.33 -0.73 -1.05
N ARG A 124 -3.82 0.21 -1.86
CA ARG A 124 -4.86 -0.05 -2.86
C ARG A 124 -4.22 0.05 -4.23
N ALA A 125 -4.26 -1.01 -5.03
CA ALA A 125 -3.65 -1.02 -6.35
C ALA A 125 -4.61 -1.54 -7.41
N VAL A 126 -4.40 -1.11 -8.65
CA VAL A 126 -5.08 -1.63 -9.83
C VAL A 126 -4.03 -1.93 -10.88
N HIS A 127 -4.17 -3.08 -11.53
CA HIS A 127 -3.35 -3.48 -12.66
C HIS A 127 -4.23 -3.52 -13.92
N ARG A 128 -3.66 -3.14 -15.06
CA ARG A 128 -4.38 -3.10 -16.35
C ARG A 128 -5.07 -4.42 -16.67
N ASP A 129 -4.36 -5.51 -16.43
CA ASP A 129 -4.79 -6.87 -16.75
C ASP A 129 -5.50 -7.58 -15.57
N ASP A 130 -5.80 -6.88 -14.48
CA ASP A 130 -6.60 -7.40 -13.37
C ASP A 130 -7.69 -6.41 -12.92
N PRO A 131 -8.95 -6.60 -13.35
CA PRO A 131 -10.04 -5.66 -13.05
C PRO A 131 -10.44 -5.66 -11.56
N GLY A 132 -10.11 -6.73 -10.83
CA GLY A 132 -10.42 -6.88 -9.41
C GLY A 132 -9.56 -5.99 -8.52
N GLY A 133 -8.32 -5.72 -8.93
CA GLY A 133 -7.39 -4.90 -8.17
C GLY A 133 -6.93 -5.56 -6.87
N PHE A 134 -6.14 -4.81 -6.11
CA PHE A 134 -5.46 -5.29 -4.91
C PHE A 134 -5.75 -4.37 -3.73
N ALA A 135 -5.91 -4.99 -2.56
CA ALA A 135 -6.09 -4.32 -1.30
C ALA A 135 -5.34 -5.07 -0.19
N ASP A 136 -4.24 -4.50 0.27
CA ASP A 136 -3.40 -5.07 1.31
C ASP A 136 -3.20 -4.09 2.47
N ALA A 137 -2.96 -4.65 3.65
CA ALA A 137 -2.63 -3.89 4.85
C ALA A 137 -1.38 -4.49 5.50
N PHE A 138 -0.33 -3.68 5.63
CA PHE A 138 0.96 -4.10 6.16
C PHE A 138 1.17 -3.53 7.55
N ALA A 139 1.43 -4.41 8.51
CA ALA A 139 1.68 -4.03 9.89
C ALA A 139 2.98 -3.23 10.03
N VAL A 140 2.91 -2.16 10.82
CA VAL A 140 4.03 -1.28 11.13
C VAL A 140 4.22 -1.22 12.64
N ARG A 141 5.47 -1.27 13.09
CA ARG A 141 5.86 -1.11 14.49
C ARG A 141 6.75 0.12 14.65
N SER A 142 6.44 0.93 15.63
CA SER A 142 7.29 1.98 16.19
C SER A 142 8.29 1.29 17.10
N ARG A 143 9.53 1.74 17.05
CA ARG A 143 10.51 1.41 18.08
C ARG A 143 10.59 2.56 19.06
N PRO A 144 10.89 2.31 20.34
CA PRO A 144 11.16 3.38 21.28
C PRO A 144 12.26 4.26 20.69
N LEU A 145 11.93 5.53 20.43
CA LEU A 145 12.80 6.56 19.88
C LEU A 145 13.26 6.39 18.41
N ARG A 146 12.62 5.55 17.57
CA ARG A 146 13.03 5.39 16.15
C ARG A 146 11.88 5.44 15.14
N ARG A 147 12.28 5.73 13.89
CA ARG A 147 11.45 5.65 12.67
C ARG A 147 10.58 4.39 12.69
N LYS A 148 9.33 4.55 12.28
CA LYS A 148 8.41 3.43 12.05
C LYS A 148 9.01 2.46 11.04
N ARG A 149 8.84 1.16 11.27
CA ARG A 149 9.31 0.09 10.37
C ARG A 149 8.21 -0.94 10.17
N PHE A 150 8.18 -1.54 8.98
CA PHE A 150 7.33 -2.70 8.74
C PHE A 150 7.70 -3.83 9.69
N ALA A 151 6.69 -4.59 10.12
CA ALA A 151 6.89 -5.73 10.98
C ALA A 151 7.66 -6.84 10.21
N PRO A 152 8.53 -7.64 10.87
CA PRO A 152 9.32 -8.69 10.20
C PRO A 152 8.49 -9.63 9.32
N GLU A 153 7.27 -9.92 9.75
CA GLU A 153 6.32 -10.81 9.08
C GLU A 153 5.94 -10.30 7.68
N VAL A 154 6.00 -8.99 7.42
CA VAL A 154 5.77 -8.41 6.09
C VAL A 154 6.87 -8.83 5.11
N TYR A 155 8.13 -8.82 5.56
CA TYR A 155 9.27 -9.22 4.73
C TYR A 155 9.27 -10.73 4.47
N GLU A 156 8.87 -11.53 5.45
CA GLU A 156 8.70 -12.98 5.28
C GLU A 156 7.62 -13.31 4.27
N GLN A 157 6.46 -12.63 4.34
CA GLN A 157 5.38 -12.81 3.38
C GLN A 157 5.80 -12.42 1.96
N LEU A 158 6.58 -11.33 1.82
CA LEU A 158 7.11 -10.90 0.52
C LEU A 158 8.10 -11.92 -0.05
N ALA A 159 9.00 -12.44 0.78
CA ALA A 159 9.96 -13.47 0.38
C ALA A 159 9.24 -14.76 -0.06
N GLN A 160 8.21 -15.17 0.66
CA GLN A 160 7.37 -16.31 0.29
C GLN A 160 6.66 -16.06 -1.05
N ALA A 161 6.06 -14.89 -1.24
CA ALA A 161 5.35 -14.55 -2.47
C ALA A 161 6.24 -14.58 -3.71
N ARG A 162 7.52 -14.17 -3.58
CA ARG A 162 8.53 -14.28 -4.64
C ARG A 162 8.96 -15.72 -4.93
N ALA A 163 8.97 -16.57 -3.91
CA ALA A 163 9.44 -17.94 -4.04
C ALA A 163 8.45 -18.86 -4.79
N TYR A 164 7.21 -18.40 -5.03
CA TYR A 164 6.25 -19.18 -5.81
C TYR A 164 6.66 -19.21 -7.30
N PRO A 165 7.00 -20.38 -7.85
CA PRO A 165 7.14 -20.51 -9.30
C PRO A 165 5.78 -20.16 -9.92
N GLY A 166 5.78 -19.29 -10.93
CA GLY A 166 4.58 -19.07 -11.73
C GLY A 166 4.11 -20.41 -12.27
N ALA A 167 2.82 -20.70 -12.16
CA ALA A 167 2.25 -21.77 -12.95
C ALA A 167 2.46 -21.36 -14.41
N ALA A 168 3.43 -21.99 -15.08
CA ALA A 168 3.58 -21.90 -16.52
C ALA A 168 2.27 -22.41 -17.13
N GLY A 169 1.41 -21.48 -17.53
CA GLY A 169 0.19 -21.70 -18.28
C GLY A 169 0.37 -21.21 -19.70
#